data_AF-A0A533RS02-F1
#
_entry.id   AF-A0A533RS02-F1
#
_cell.length_a   1.000
_cell.length_b   1.000
_cell.length_c   1.000
_cell.angle_alpha   90.00
_cell.angle_beta   90.00
_cell.angle_gamma   90.00
#
_symmetry.space_group_name_H-M   'P 1'
#
loop_
_entity.id
_entity.type
_entity.pdbx_description
1 polymer ?
#
loop_
_entity_poly.entity_id
_entity_poly.type
_entity_poly.pdbx_seq_one_letter_code
_entity_poly.pdbx_strand_id
1 'polypeptide(L)'
;VGSCLDYYYPGSCLVTGRDIITLWVARMQIAGLYLLGDVPFTDCFIHANIQDGKGERMSKSKGNGIDPADIIEKYGADAMRYVLCDMQTGTQDIRLPVQAVSPYTGKLVDLATAKHGRTIFTYLDPETGKEFDVMSSMPELPTAKIISERFEVGRAFATNGPILFFHVDGKTPSLTEPLAKPSSVEIEIRALSSARLSFVDLVRNGRVYRRFDCARRREFAVTLRLKLRKSCWIAARAFEENEVTVRFAHTDPAFLEVGRPIVPSTREALYYKDWCEELLQALRDNPGRSRSEGQREKVERVYERAISFYEKLARGAGTGLHKS
;
A
#
# COMPACT_ATOMS: atom_id res chain seq x y z
N VAL A 1 -31.80 -18.01 -21.34
CA VAL A 1 -30.54 -17.31 -21.01
C VAL A 1 -29.43 -18.16 -21.61
N GLY A 2 -28.55 -17.59 -22.46
CA GLY A 2 -27.47 -18.34 -23.12
C GLY A 2 -26.47 -18.93 -22.13
N SER A 3 -25.60 -19.83 -22.59
CA SER A 3 -24.56 -20.38 -21.72
C SER A 3 -23.57 -19.29 -21.30
N CYS A 4 -22.87 -19.48 -20.17
CA CYS A 4 -21.82 -18.54 -19.77
C CYS A 4 -20.75 -18.40 -20.86
N LEU A 5 -20.48 -19.47 -21.63
CA LEU A 5 -19.53 -19.43 -22.73
C LEU A 5 -20.00 -18.47 -23.82
N ASP A 6 -21.25 -18.58 -24.26
CA ASP A 6 -21.82 -17.72 -25.32
C ASP A 6 -21.86 -16.24 -24.91
N TYR A 7 -21.95 -15.96 -23.60
CA TYR A 7 -22.03 -14.59 -23.09
C TYR A 7 -20.65 -13.95 -22.88
N TYR A 8 -19.67 -14.71 -22.38
CA TYR A 8 -18.36 -14.17 -21.97
C TYR A 8 -17.23 -14.44 -22.98
N TYR A 9 -17.49 -15.19 -24.05
CA TYR A 9 -16.54 -15.44 -25.11
C TYR A 9 -16.84 -14.59 -26.35
N PRO A 10 -15.83 -13.94 -26.95
CA PRO A 10 -14.42 -13.89 -26.56
C PRO A 10 -14.18 -13.00 -25.32
N GLY A 11 -13.14 -13.33 -24.53
CA GLY A 11 -12.77 -12.51 -23.37
C GLY A 11 -12.23 -11.14 -23.79
N SER A 12 -12.44 -10.10 -22.99
CA SER A 12 -12.01 -8.75 -23.37
C SER A 12 -10.48 -8.57 -23.38
N CYS A 13 -9.77 -9.04 -22.35
CA CYS A 13 -8.33 -8.83 -22.27
C CYS A 13 -7.62 -9.93 -21.47
N LEU A 14 -6.53 -10.47 -22.04
CA LEU A 14 -5.57 -11.31 -21.32
C LEU A 14 -4.44 -10.44 -20.77
N VAL A 15 -4.21 -10.47 -19.46
CA VAL A 15 -3.07 -9.82 -18.80
C VAL A 15 -2.02 -10.88 -18.48
N THR A 16 -0.80 -10.74 -19.01
CA THR A 16 0.25 -11.76 -18.83
C THR A 16 1.67 -11.21 -18.97
N GLY A 17 2.66 -11.97 -18.51
CA GLY A 17 4.08 -11.70 -18.74
C GLY A 17 4.55 -12.15 -20.12
N ARG A 18 5.62 -11.53 -20.61
CA ARG A 18 6.22 -11.82 -21.93
C ARG A 18 6.86 -13.20 -22.03
N ASP A 19 7.22 -13.79 -20.90
CA ASP A 19 7.93 -15.07 -20.80
C ASP A 19 7.09 -16.28 -21.17
N ILE A 20 5.76 -16.14 -21.21
CA ILE A 20 4.83 -17.24 -21.56
C ILE A 20 4.02 -16.98 -22.83
N ILE A 21 4.41 -16.03 -23.67
CA ILE A 21 3.68 -15.73 -24.93
C ILE A 21 3.58 -16.98 -25.84
N THR A 22 4.70 -17.69 -26.05
CA THR A 22 4.72 -18.87 -26.92
C THR A 22 4.10 -20.10 -26.27
N LEU A 23 4.33 -20.29 -24.96
CA LEU A 23 3.89 -21.47 -24.22
C LEU A 23 2.43 -21.41 -23.77
N TRP A 24 1.86 -20.21 -23.68
CA TRP A 24 0.51 -19.98 -23.18
C TRP A 24 -0.36 -19.23 -24.18
N VAL A 25 -0.04 -17.96 -24.48
CA VAL A 25 -0.89 -17.07 -25.29
C VAL A 25 -1.15 -17.66 -26.68
N ALA A 26 -0.10 -18.09 -27.38
CA ALA A 26 -0.23 -18.69 -28.70
C ALA A 26 -1.04 -20.01 -28.67
N ARG A 27 -0.87 -20.82 -27.63
CA ARG A 27 -1.61 -22.08 -27.48
C ARG A 27 -3.09 -21.83 -27.22
N MET A 28 -3.43 -20.81 -26.43
CA MET A 28 -4.82 -20.39 -26.24
C MET A 28 -5.45 -19.94 -27.57
N GLN A 29 -4.73 -19.16 -28.38
CA GLN A 29 -5.24 -18.74 -29.69
C GLN A 29 -5.50 -19.93 -30.61
N ILE A 30 -4.54 -20.85 -30.73
CA ILE A 30 -4.71 -22.07 -31.54
C ILE A 30 -5.92 -22.88 -31.05
N ALA A 31 -6.05 -23.09 -29.74
CA ALA A 31 -7.16 -23.84 -29.17
C ALA A 31 -8.51 -23.14 -29.38
N GLY A 32 -8.59 -21.82 -29.20
CA GLY A 32 -9.80 -21.05 -29.44
C GLY A 32 -10.25 -21.14 -30.90
N LEU A 33 -9.34 -20.90 -31.84
CA LEU A 33 -9.63 -20.97 -33.27
C LEU A 33 -10.02 -22.39 -33.71
N TYR A 34 -9.37 -23.42 -33.15
CA TYR A 34 -9.65 -24.82 -33.51
C TYR A 34 -10.99 -25.32 -32.92
N LEU A 35 -11.28 -25.01 -31.66
CA LEU A 35 -12.43 -25.56 -30.94
C LEU A 35 -13.70 -24.71 -31.08
N LEU A 36 -13.56 -23.39 -31.15
CA LEU A 36 -14.67 -22.43 -31.13
C LEU A 36 -14.74 -21.56 -32.40
N GLY A 37 -13.73 -21.61 -33.27
CA GLY A 37 -13.71 -20.87 -34.53
C GLY A 37 -13.43 -19.37 -34.40
N ASP A 38 -13.08 -18.90 -33.21
CA ASP A 38 -12.82 -17.48 -32.92
C ASP A 38 -11.67 -17.34 -31.90
N VAL A 39 -11.17 -16.12 -31.69
CA VAL A 39 -10.06 -15.85 -30.77
C VAL A 39 -10.52 -15.90 -29.31
N PRO A 40 -9.71 -16.43 -28.38
CA PRO A 40 -10.10 -16.52 -26.97
C PRO A 40 -10.22 -15.17 -26.25
N PHE A 41 -9.55 -14.14 -26.78
CA PHE A 41 -9.58 -12.79 -26.25
C PHE A 41 -9.27 -11.77 -27.34
N THR A 42 -9.85 -10.57 -27.24
CA THR A 42 -9.66 -9.47 -28.21
C THR A 42 -8.37 -8.69 -27.97
N ASP A 43 -8.00 -8.48 -26.70
CA ASP A 43 -6.82 -7.73 -26.30
C ASP A 43 -5.85 -8.60 -25.48
N CYS A 44 -4.55 -8.30 -25.58
CA CYS A 44 -3.51 -8.93 -24.77
C CYS A 44 -2.57 -7.85 -24.22
N PHE A 45 -2.64 -7.62 -22.91
CA PHE A 45 -1.77 -6.68 -22.20
C PHE A 45 -0.56 -7.42 -21.63
N ILE A 46 0.61 -7.12 -22.20
CA ILE A 46 1.88 -7.68 -21.75
C ILE A 46 2.49 -6.77 -20.69
N HIS A 47 2.54 -7.24 -19.45
CA HIS A 47 3.13 -6.47 -18.36
C HIS A 47 4.64 -6.68 -18.25
N ALA A 48 5.33 -5.72 -17.62
CA ALA A 48 6.74 -5.83 -17.28
C ALA A 48 7.02 -7.00 -16.33
N ASN A 49 8.20 -7.61 -16.44
CA ASN A 49 8.66 -8.54 -15.42
C ASN A 49 9.38 -7.78 -14.30
N ILE A 50 9.19 -8.26 -13.07
CA ILE A 50 9.90 -7.73 -11.91
C ILE A 50 11.27 -8.41 -11.81
N GLN A 51 12.30 -7.59 -11.68
CA GLN A 51 13.69 -7.97 -11.51
C GLN A 51 14.15 -7.58 -10.10
N ASP A 52 15.11 -8.32 -9.55
CA ASP A 52 15.76 -7.98 -8.30
C ASP A 52 16.73 -6.78 -8.44
N GLY A 53 17.45 -6.46 -7.36
CA GLY A 53 18.46 -5.40 -7.36
C GLY A 53 19.64 -5.62 -8.31
N LYS A 54 19.91 -6.88 -8.70
CA LYS A 54 20.95 -7.25 -9.68
C LYS A 54 20.45 -7.17 -11.13
N GLY A 55 19.15 -6.95 -11.33
CA GLY A 55 18.50 -6.96 -12.64
C GLY A 55 18.15 -8.36 -13.13
N GLU A 56 18.19 -9.37 -12.26
CA GLU A 56 17.74 -10.71 -12.60
C GLU A 56 16.24 -10.84 -12.37
N ARG A 57 15.52 -11.52 -13.28
CA ARG A 57 14.10 -11.82 -13.09
C ARG A 57 13.87 -12.51 -11.74
N MET A 58 12.90 -12.01 -10.97
CA MET A 58 12.48 -12.65 -9.73
C MET A 58 11.84 -14.01 -10.04
N SER A 59 12.31 -15.07 -9.38
CA SER A 59 11.72 -16.40 -9.49
C SER A 59 12.09 -17.27 -8.30
N LYS A 60 11.22 -18.21 -7.94
CA LYS A 60 11.48 -19.16 -6.86
C LYS A 60 12.76 -19.95 -7.09
N SER A 61 13.03 -20.39 -8.32
CA SER A 61 14.24 -21.16 -8.66
C SER A 61 15.55 -20.38 -8.51
N LYS A 62 15.49 -19.04 -8.49
CA LYS A 62 16.67 -18.18 -8.29
C LYS A 62 16.83 -17.72 -6.84
N GLY A 63 15.88 -18.01 -5.95
CA GLY A 63 15.93 -17.60 -4.55
C GLY A 63 15.79 -16.10 -4.30
N ASN A 64 15.52 -15.31 -5.35
CA ASN A 64 15.37 -13.85 -5.30
C ASN A 64 13.89 -13.40 -5.32
N GLY A 65 12.96 -14.34 -5.11
CA GLY A 65 11.54 -14.04 -5.00
C GLY A 65 11.19 -13.45 -3.65
N ILE A 66 10.24 -12.51 -3.63
CA ILE A 66 9.68 -11.93 -2.41
C ILE A 66 8.34 -12.60 -2.13
N ASP A 67 8.06 -12.94 -0.87
CA ASP A 67 6.70 -13.28 -0.46
C ASP A 67 5.85 -12.00 -0.39
N PRO A 68 4.78 -11.85 -1.20
CA PRO A 68 3.91 -10.68 -1.12
C PRO A 68 3.25 -10.52 0.25
N ALA A 69 3.11 -11.59 1.05
CA ALA A 69 2.57 -11.51 2.40
C ALA A 69 3.44 -10.65 3.33
N ASP A 70 4.78 -10.72 3.19
CA ASP A 70 5.71 -9.90 3.99
C ASP A 70 5.52 -8.41 3.68
N ILE A 71 5.36 -8.08 2.39
CA ILE A 71 5.12 -6.71 1.95
C ILE A 71 3.74 -6.23 2.44
N ILE A 72 2.70 -7.06 2.33
CA ILE A 72 1.36 -6.70 2.81
C ILE A 72 1.34 -6.51 4.33
N GLU A 73 2.03 -7.37 5.08
CA GLU A 73 2.10 -7.27 6.55
C GLU A 73 2.79 -5.97 6.98
N LYS A 74 3.86 -5.57 6.27
CA LYS A 74 4.64 -4.39 6.62
C LYS A 74 4.04 -3.07 6.09
N TYR A 75 3.62 -3.06 4.83
CA TYR A 75 3.24 -1.86 4.09
C TYR A 75 1.74 -1.74 3.81
N GLY A 76 1.01 -2.86 3.84
CA GLY A 76 -0.40 -2.93 3.44
C GLY A 76 -0.61 -3.33 1.98
N ALA A 77 -1.79 -3.87 1.68
CA ALA A 77 -2.13 -4.35 0.34
C ALA A 77 -2.25 -3.21 -0.69
N ASP A 78 -2.78 -2.06 -0.28
CA ASP A 78 -2.91 -0.90 -1.16
C ASP A 78 -1.54 -0.36 -1.56
N ALA A 79 -0.59 -0.31 -0.63
CA ALA A 79 0.78 0.09 -0.90
C ALA A 79 1.44 -0.80 -1.95
N MET A 80 1.31 -2.12 -1.79
CA MET A 80 1.82 -3.09 -2.75
C MET A 80 1.20 -2.88 -4.14
N ARG A 81 -0.13 -2.82 -4.22
CA ARG A 81 -0.86 -2.66 -5.49
C ARG A 81 -0.47 -1.35 -6.19
N TYR A 82 -0.43 -0.26 -5.44
CA TYR A 82 -0.07 1.05 -5.97
C TYR A 82 1.31 1.02 -6.60
N VAL A 83 2.32 0.56 -5.86
CA VAL A 83 3.70 0.59 -6.32
C VAL A 83 3.91 -0.34 -7.52
N LEU A 84 3.27 -1.51 -7.54
CA LEU A 84 3.32 -2.38 -8.71
C LEU A 84 2.67 -1.75 -9.96
N CYS A 85 1.56 -1.04 -9.80
CA CYS A 85 0.91 -0.32 -10.90
C CYS A 85 1.68 0.93 -11.34
N ASP A 86 2.25 1.69 -10.40
CA ASP A 86 3.01 2.91 -10.65
C ASP A 86 4.34 2.62 -11.37
N MET A 87 4.99 1.52 -10.99
CA MET A 87 6.21 1.09 -11.67
C MET A 87 5.96 0.56 -13.09
N GLN A 88 4.72 0.26 -13.45
CA GLN A 88 4.37 -0.30 -14.76
C GLN A 88 4.45 0.76 -15.85
N THR A 89 5.65 0.92 -16.43
CA THR A 89 5.95 1.90 -17.49
C THR A 89 5.78 1.32 -18.91
N GLY A 90 5.09 0.18 -19.03
CA GLY A 90 4.81 -0.49 -20.31
C GLY A 90 5.50 -1.85 -20.40
N THR A 91 6.34 -2.05 -21.42
CA THR A 91 6.98 -3.34 -21.69
C THR A 91 8.39 -3.49 -21.12
N GLN A 92 8.93 -2.45 -20.46
CA GLN A 92 10.25 -2.51 -19.86
C GLN A 92 10.19 -3.18 -18.49
N ASP A 93 11.05 -4.17 -18.29
CA ASP A 93 11.19 -4.85 -17.00
C ASP A 93 11.62 -3.86 -15.90
N ILE A 94 11.16 -4.10 -14.68
CA ILE A 94 11.30 -3.16 -13.56
C ILE A 94 12.20 -3.79 -12.51
N ARG A 95 13.18 -3.03 -12.02
CA ARG A 95 13.97 -3.42 -10.85
C ARG A 95 13.27 -3.03 -9.55
N LEU A 96 13.11 -4.00 -8.68
CA LEU A 96 12.58 -3.87 -7.32
C LEU A 96 13.69 -4.33 -6.35
N PRO A 97 14.61 -3.42 -5.95
CA PRO A 97 15.63 -3.75 -4.97
C PRO A 97 14.97 -4.05 -3.62
N VAL A 98 15.47 -5.08 -2.96
CA VAL A 98 14.92 -5.63 -1.72
C VAL A 98 15.99 -5.77 -0.67
N GLN A 99 15.58 -5.62 0.57
CA GLN A 99 16.42 -5.81 1.74
C GLN A 99 15.76 -6.82 2.68
N ALA A 100 16.57 -7.56 3.41
CA ALA A 100 16.12 -8.40 4.50
C ALA A 100 16.37 -7.68 5.83
N VAL A 101 15.42 -7.76 6.75
CA VAL A 101 15.67 -7.39 8.14
C VAL A 101 16.37 -8.57 8.81
N SER A 102 17.63 -8.39 9.21
CA SER A 102 18.38 -9.45 9.88
C SER A 102 17.68 -9.90 11.15
N PRO A 103 17.44 -11.21 11.34
CA PRO A 103 16.84 -11.73 12.57
C PRO A 103 17.79 -11.65 13.76
N TYR A 104 19.08 -11.41 13.54
CA TYR A 104 20.10 -11.35 14.59
C TYR A 104 20.36 -9.94 15.08
N THR A 105 20.41 -8.98 14.15
CA THR A 105 20.82 -7.60 14.44
C THR A 105 19.70 -6.59 14.28
N GLY A 106 18.59 -6.96 13.61
CA GLY A 106 17.51 -6.05 13.24
C GLY A 106 17.90 -5.03 12.15
N LYS A 107 19.12 -5.10 11.62
CA LYS A 107 19.62 -4.19 10.57
C LYS A 107 19.20 -4.67 9.18
N LEU A 108 19.20 -3.73 8.24
CA LEU A 108 18.89 -4.00 6.84
C LEU A 108 20.09 -4.63 6.14
N VAL A 109 19.83 -5.75 5.46
CA VAL A 109 20.80 -6.46 4.63
C VAL A 109 20.33 -6.37 3.19
N ASP A 110 21.11 -5.70 2.33
CA ASP A 110 20.82 -5.64 0.89
C ASP A 110 21.12 -6.99 0.24
N LEU A 111 20.08 -7.65 -0.26
CA LEU A 111 20.18 -8.98 -0.86
C LEU A 111 20.89 -8.96 -2.22
N ALA A 112 21.02 -7.80 -2.85
CA ALA A 112 21.79 -7.66 -4.09
C ALA A 112 23.30 -7.79 -3.83
N THR A 113 23.77 -7.44 -2.64
CA THR A 113 25.20 -7.43 -2.28
C THR A 113 25.59 -8.49 -1.24
N ALA A 114 24.61 -9.00 -0.47
CA ALA A 114 24.83 -10.03 0.52
C ALA A 114 25.32 -11.35 -0.08
N LYS A 115 26.18 -12.05 0.67
CA LYS A 115 26.66 -13.38 0.30
C LYS A 115 25.60 -14.42 0.64
N HIS A 116 25.38 -15.36 -0.28
CA HIS A 116 24.56 -16.53 -0.02
C HIS A 116 25.22 -17.44 1.03
N GLY A 117 24.37 -18.14 1.78
CA GLY A 117 24.76 -19.23 2.66
C GLY A 117 24.87 -20.54 1.90
N ARG A 118 24.40 -21.63 2.52
CA ARG A 118 24.45 -22.99 1.97
C ARG A 118 23.44 -23.23 0.84
N THR A 119 22.41 -22.39 0.71
CA THR A 119 21.39 -22.48 -0.34
C THR A 119 21.16 -21.13 -1.02
N ILE A 120 20.44 -21.15 -2.15
CA ILE A 120 20.00 -19.92 -2.85
C ILE A 120 18.98 -19.11 -2.04
N PHE A 121 18.35 -19.70 -1.02
CA PHE A 121 17.36 -19.06 -0.16
C PHE A 121 17.95 -18.56 1.16
N THR A 122 19.24 -18.79 1.39
CA THR A 122 19.90 -18.38 2.63
C THR A 122 20.98 -17.34 2.36
N TYR A 123 21.14 -16.42 3.31
CA TYR A 123 22.08 -15.31 3.23
C TYR A 123 22.85 -15.18 4.54
N LEU A 124 24.05 -14.62 4.47
CA LEU A 124 24.88 -14.33 5.64
C LEU A 124 24.64 -12.90 6.09
N ASP A 125 24.36 -12.71 7.38
CA ASP A 125 24.35 -11.40 8.00
C ASP A 125 25.78 -10.80 7.94
N PRO A 126 25.99 -9.62 7.33
CA PRO A 126 27.33 -9.08 7.12
C PRO A 126 28.10 -8.75 8.40
N GLU A 127 27.41 -8.51 9.52
CA GLU A 127 28.05 -8.14 10.79
C GLU A 127 28.37 -9.36 11.65
N THR A 128 27.45 -10.33 11.69
CA THR A 128 27.57 -11.50 12.57
C THR A 128 28.11 -12.74 11.87
N GLY A 129 28.08 -12.77 10.54
CA GLY A 129 28.41 -13.95 9.73
C GLY A 129 27.43 -15.11 9.87
N LYS A 130 26.33 -14.94 10.62
CA LYS A 130 25.32 -15.97 10.85
C LYS A 130 24.38 -16.07 9.65
N GLU A 131 23.98 -17.29 9.34
CA GLU A 131 23.12 -17.60 8.20
C GLU A 131 21.64 -17.48 8.55
N PHE A 132 20.85 -16.81 7.71
CA PHE A 132 19.40 -16.71 7.84
C PHE A 132 18.71 -17.08 6.54
N ASP A 133 17.43 -17.45 6.63
CA ASP A 133 16.58 -17.86 5.51
C ASP A 133 15.64 -16.73 5.09
N VAL A 134 15.33 -16.61 3.80
CA VAL A 134 14.39 -15.60 3.26
C VAL A 134 13.10 -16.19 2.70
N MET A 135 12.97 -17.52 2.62
CA MET A 135 11.81 -18.19 2.02
C MET A 135 11.08 -19.15 2.98
N SER A 136 11.44 -19.15 4.27
CA SER A 136 10.92 -20.12 5.26
C SER A 136 11.07 -21.58 4.79
N SER A 137 12.13 -21.85 4.04
CA SER A 137 12.48 -23.15 3.48
C SER A 137 13.29 -24.02 4.43
N MET A 138 13.96 -23.41 5.43
CA MET A 138 14.89 -24.07 6.35
C MET A 138 14.43 -23.87 7.80
N PRO A 139 13.71 -24.84 8.41
CA PRO A 139 13.15 -24.71 9.76
C PRO A 139 14.18 -24.45 10.86
N GLU A 140 15.44 -24.84 10.64
CA GLU A 140 16.54 -24.67 11.60
C GLU A 140 17.14 -23.26 11.60
N LEU A 141 16.84 -22.44 10.58
CA LEU A 141 17.33 -21.07 10.46
C LEU A 141 16.23 -20.07 10.77
N PRO A 142 16.55 -18.93 11.40
CA PRO A 142 15.57 -17.86 11.55
C PRO A 142 15.25 -17.27 10.17
N THR A 143 13.97 -17.03 9.93
CA THR A 143 13.49 -16.39 8.70
C THR A 143 13.56 -14.87 8.84
N ALA A 144 14.23 -14.22 7.90
CA ALA A 144 14.25 -12.78 7.76
C ALA A 144 13.02 -12.28 7.00
N LYS A 145 12.44 -11.17 7.45
CA LYS A 145 11.37 -10.49 6.72
C LYS A 145 11.94 -9.68 5.57
N ILE A 146 11.36 -9.83 4.38
CA ILE A 146 11.78 -9.08 3.20
C ILE A 146 11.01 -7.76 3.11
N ILE A 147 11.75 -6.70 2.76
CA ILE A 147 11.24 -5.34 2.70
C ILE A 147 11.77 -4.62 1.45
N SER A 148 11.10 -3.56 1.03
CA SER A 148 11.62 -2.63 0.03
C SER A 148 11.10 -1.23 0.32
N GLU A 149 12.00 -0.26 0.39
CA GLU A 149 11.65 1.15 0.61
C GLU A 149 10.74 1.71 -0.50
N ARG A 150 10.71 1.07 -1.69
CA ARG A 150 9.77 1.44 -2.76
C ARG A 150 8.31 1.36 -2.31
N PHE A 151 7.99 0.48 -1.37
CA PHE A 151 6.63 0.33 -0.84
C PHE A 151 6.25 1.38 0.21
N GLU A 152 7.19 2.18 0.73
CA GLU A 152 6.88 3.27 1.67
C GLU A 152 5.98 4.33 1.04
N VAL A 153 6.17 4.65 -0.25
CA VAL A 153 5.33 5.63 -0.97
C VAL A 153 3.87 5.20 -1.00
N GLY A 154 3.61 3.90 -1.09
CA GLY A 154 2.26 3.35 -1.11
C GLY A 154 1.53 3.40 0.24
N ARG A 155 2.23 3.70 1.35
CA ARG A 155 1.60 3.89 2.67
C ARG A 155 0.84 5.20 2.77
N ALA A 156 1.13 6.15 1.88
CA ALA A 156 0.60 7.52 1.95
C ALA A 156 -0.89 7.64 1.61
N PHE A 157 -1.61 6.54 1.37
CA PHE A 157 -3.06 6.56 1.19
C PHE A 157 -3.71 5.20 1.46
N ALA A 158 -4.99 5.23 1.80
CA ALA A 158 -5.89 4.09 1.85
C ALA A 158 -7.00 4.29 0.81
N THR A 159 -7.35 3.25 0.06
CA THR A 159 -8.44 3.35 -0.93
C THR A 159 -9.18 2.04 -1.13
N ASN A 160 -10.50 2.13 -1.27
CA ASN A 160 -11.31 1.04 -1.80
C ASN A 160 -12.07 1.43 -3.08
N GLY A 161 -11.68 2.53 -3.74
CA GLY A 161 -12.34 3.02 -4.96
C GLY A 161 -11.43 3.96 -5.77
N PRO A 162 -11.46 5.28 -5.53
CA PRO A 162 -10.70 6.24 -6.30
C PRO A 162 -9.22 6.20 -5.92
N ILE A 163 -8.31 6.48 -6.85
CA ILE A 163 -6.91 6.75 -6.53
C ILE A 163 -6.78 8.25 -6.23
N LEU A 164 -6.12 8.58 -5.13
CA LEU A 164 -5.96 9.95 -4.65
C LEU A 164 -4.48 10.29 -4.52
N PHE A 165 -4.08 11.36 -5.20
CA PHE A 165 -2.76 11.95 -5.14
C PHE A 165 -2.84 13.26 -4.36
N PHE A 166 -1.87 13.47 -3.47
CA PHE A 166 -1.80 14.64 -2.62
C PHE A 166 -0.34 15.06 -2.50
N HIS A 167 -0.05 16.31 -2.89
CA HIS A 167 1.28 16.87 -2.79
C HIS A 167 1.25 18.19 -2.03
N VAL A 168 2.29 18.42 -1.24
CA VAL A 168 2.54 19.70 -0.56
C VAL A 168 3.90 20.21 -1.03
N ASP A 169 3.92 21.42 -1.60
CA ASP A 169 5.10 22.01 -2.24
C ASP A 169 5.81 21.04 -3.22
N GLY A 170 5.01 20.29 -3.99
CA GLY A 170 5.47 19.32 -4.99
C GLY A 170 5.95 17.97 -4.44
N LYS A 171 5.80 17.71 -3.14
CA LYS A 171 6.25 16.46 -2.49
C LYS A 171 5.08 15.63 -1.98
N THR A 172 5.20 14.30 -2.06
CA THR A 172 4.29 13.37 -1.40
C THR A 172 4.47 13.46 0.12
N PRO A 173 3.42 13.66 0.90
CA PRO A 173 3.51 13.67 2.35
C PRO A 173 3.94 12.30 2.88
N SER A 174 5.11 12.25 3.49
CA SER A 174 5.62 11.03 4.12
C SER A 174 6.19 11.26 5.52
N LEU A 175 6.48 12.51 5.90
CA LEU A 175 7.09 12.88 7.18
C LEU A 175 6.67 14.29 7.62
N THR A 176 6.87 14.59 8.91
CA THR A 176 6.73 15.95 9.47
C THR A 176 7.70 16.91 8.79
N GLU A 177 7.19 17.96 8.16
CA GLU A 177 8.02 18.99 7.53
C GLU A 177 8.05 20.27 8.40
N PRO A 178 9.21 20.60 9.00
CA PRO A 178 9.37 21.85 9.72
C PRO A 178 9.44 23.03 8.74
N LEU A 179 8.62 24.06 8.99
CA LEU A 179 8.54 25.28 8.19
C LEU A 179 9.14 26.44 8.97
N ALA A 180 10.10 27.13 8.36
CA ALA A 180 10.94 28.11 9.05
C ALA A 180 10.20 29.39 9.55
N LYS A 181 9.00 29.71 9.03
CA LYS A 181 8.24 30.96 9.29
C LYS A 181 6.73 30.74 9.09
N PRO A 182 5.82 31.67 9.49
CA PRO A 182 4.47 31.71 8.94
C PRO A 182 4.56 31.66 7.43
N SER A 183 4.15 30.54 6.86
CA SER A 183 4.41 30.19 5.48
C SER A 183 3.10 29.95 4.76
N SER A 184 3.19 29.93 3.45
CA SER A 184 2.13 29.40 2.60
C SER A 184 2.70 28.18 1.91
N VAL A 185 1.96 27.08 1.93
CA VAL A 185 2.29 25.90 1.14
C VAL A 185 1.36 25.82 -0.05
N GLU A 186 1.87 25.35 -1.16
CA GLU A 186 1.08 24.92 -2.29
C GLU A 186 0.59 23.49 -2.04
N ILE A 187 -0.68 23.25 -2.32
CA ILE A 187 -1.33 21.96 -2.18
C ILE A 187 -1.88 21.57 -3.53
N GLU A 188 -1.49 20.40 -4.01
CA GLU A 188 -2.06 19.76 -5.19
C GLU A 188 -2.85 18.53 -4.77
N ILE A 189 -4.10 18.43 -5.21
CA ILE A 189 -4.94 17.25 -5.01
C ILE A 189 -5.41 16.77 -6.38
N ARG A 190 -5.18 15.49 -6.68
CA ARG A 190 -5.71 14.84 -7.89
C ARG A 190 -6.41 13.55 -7.53
N ALA A 191 -7.61 13.31 -8.04
CA ALA A 191 -8.34 12.07 -7.86
C ALA A 191 -8.71 11.46 -9.21
N LEU A 192 -8.50 10.16 -9.36
CA LEU A 192 -8.85 9.38 -10.54
C LEU A 192 -9.75 8.21 -10.10
N SER A 193 -10.87 7.99 -10.77
CA SER A 193 -11.81 6.92 -10.44
C SER A 193 -12.38 6.25 -11.69
N SER A 194 -12.68 4.95 -11.58
CA SER A 194 -13.48 4.25 -12.58
C SER A 194 -14.97 4.59 -12.48
N ALA A 195 -15.42 5.07 -11.32
CA ALA A 195 -16.78 5.52 -11.04
C ALA A 195 -16.86 7.06 -10.97
N ARG A 196 -18.08 7.59 -10.76
CA ARG A 196 -18.30 9.04 -10.63
C ARG A 196 -17.87 9.50 -9.25
N LEU A 197 -16.99 10.49 -9.19
CA LEU A 197 -16.62 11.15 -7.93
C LEU A 197 -17.78 12.02 -7.45
N SER A 198 -18.11 11.90 -6.17
CA SER A 198 -19.07 12.76 -5.48
C SER A 198 -18.38 14.07 -5.05
N PHE A 199 -17.40 13.97 -4.16
CA PHE A 199 -16.64 15.12 -3.68
C PHE A 199 -15.23 14.74 -3.26
N VAL A 200 -14.38 15.75 -3.19
CA VAL A 200 -13.04 15.70 -2.59
C VAL A 200 -13.00 16.70 -1.44
N ASP A 201 -12.53 16.29 -0.26
CA ASP A 201 -12.31 17.16 0.89
C ASP A 201 -10.82 17.36 1.13
N LEU A 202 -10.43 18.62 1.39
CA LEU A 202 -9.21 18.95 2.11
C LEU A 202 -9.55 19.04 3.59
N VAL A 203 -8.96 18.17 4.40
CA VAL A 203 -9.10 18.12 5.85
C VAL A 203 -7.93 18.86 6.49
N ARG A 204 -8.20 19.62 7.57
CA ARG A 204 -7.20 20.28 8.41
C ARG A 204 -7.55 20.05 9.87
N ASN A 205 -6.63 19.46 10.63
CA ASN A 205 -6.83 19.16 12.06
C ASN A 205 -8.19 18.48 12.33
N GLY A 206 -8.51 17.44 11.55
CA GLY A 206 -9.71 16.62 11.72
C GLY A 206 -11.02 17.25 11.21
N ARG A 207 -10.98 18.49 10.70
CA ARG A 207 -12.17 19.18 10.17
C ARG A 207 -12.04 19.39 8.67
N VAL A 208 -13.16 19.33 7.95
CA VAL A 208 -13.19 19.70 6.52
C VAL A 208 -12.85 21.18 6.42
N TYR A 209 -11.69 21.48 5.86
CA TYR A 209 -11.25 22.85 5.59
C TYR A 209 -11.90 23.37 4.31
N ARG A 210 -11.97 22.53 3.28
CA ARG A 210 -12.65 22.83 2.02
C ARG A 210 -13.18 21.56 1.37
N ARG A 211 -14.41 21.61 0.89
CA ARG A 211 -15.02 20.59 0.04
C ARG A 211 -15.05 21.07 -1.40
N PHE A 212 -14.72 20.17 -2.32
CA PHE A 212 -14.81 20.36 -3.76
C PHE A 212 -15.85 19.38 -4.30
N ASP A 213 -16.90 19.91 -4.92
CA ASP A 213 -17.84 19.10 -5.68
C ASP A 213 -17.17 18.66 -6.98
N CYS A 214 -17.19 17.36 -7.26
CA CYS A 214 -16.56 16.80 -8.47
C CYS A 214 -17.49 16.80 -9.68
N ALA A 215 -18.73 17.28 -9.55
CA ALA A 215 -19.74 17.35 -10.60
C ALA A 215 -19.88 16.01 -11.35
N ARG A 216 -19.76 14.89 -10.63
CA ARG A 216 -19.86 13.52 -11.16
C ARG A 216 -18.84 13.17 -12.24
N ARG A 217 -17.70 13.87 -12.29
CA ARG A 217 -16.57 13.52 -13.17
C ARG A 217 -15.82 12.32 -12.60
N ARG A 218 -15.09 11.61 -13.47
CA ARG A 218 -14.19 10.51 -13.10
C ARG A 218 -12.80 10.99 -12.68
N GLU A 219 -12.50 12.25 -12.97
CA GLU A 219 -11.23 12.88 -12.70
C GLU A 219 -11.46 14.22 -12.02
N PHE A 220 -10.61 14.54 -11.05
CA PHE A 220 -10.60 15.80 -10.34
C PHE A 220 -9.14 16.23 -10.13
N ALA A 221 -8.86 17.51 -10.32
CA ALA A 221 -7.57 18.11 -10.01
C ALA A 221 -7.77 19.53 -9.50
N VAL A 222 -7.05 19.90 -8.44
CA VAL A 222 -7.02 21.27 -7.92
C VAL A 222 -5.64 21.57 -7.33
N THR A 223 -5.16 22.78 -7.60
CA THR A 223 -3.99 23.36 -6.94
C THR A 223 -4.45 24.59 -6.16
N LEU A 224 -4.04 24.70 -4.90
CA LEU A 224 -4.40 25.83 -4.05
C LEU A 224 -3.29 26.16 -3.06
N ARG A 225 -3.28 27.42 -2.61
CA ARG A 225 -2.30 27.91 -1.66
C ARG A 225 -2.91 28.03 -0.26
N LEU A 226 -2.34 27.32 0.71
CA LEU A 226 -2.80 27.32 2.10
C LEU A 226 -1.88 28.18 2.97
N LYS A 227 -2.45 29.21 3.61
CA LYS A 227 -1.72 30.03 4.59
C LYS A 227 -1.67 29.34 5.95
N LEU A 228 -0.48 29.23 6.53
CA LEU A 228 -0.20 28.58 7.80
C LEU A 228 0.27 29.62 8.83
N ARG A 229 -0.55 29.84 9.86
CA ARG A 229 -0.21 30.73 11.00
C ARG A 229 0.27 29.96 12.23
N LYS A 230 -0.06 28.68 12.30
CA LYS A 230 0.26 27.74 13.37
C LYS A 230 0.40 26.37 12.74
N SER A 231 1.12 25.50 13.43
CA SER A 231 1.27 24.11 13.04
C SER A 231 -0.07 23.42 12.93
N CYS A 232 -0.20 22.57 11.92
CA CYS A 232 -1.40 21.79 11.67
C CYS A 232 -1.05 20.60 10.79
N TRP A 233 -1.90 19.59 10.80
CA TRP A 233 -1.86 18.55 9.79
C TRP A 233 -2.97 18.76 8.77
N ILE A 234 -2.72 18.33 7.54
CA ILE A 234 -3.68 18.34 6.44
C ILE A 234 -3.71 17.00 5.72
N ALA A 235 -4.87 16.60 5.21
CA ALA A 235 -5.03 15.38 4.41
C ALA A 235 -6.09 15.61 3.34
N ALA A 236 -6.04 14.83 2.25
CA ALA A 236 -7.11 14.81 1.27
C ALA A 236 -7.93 13.52 1.40
N ARG A 237 -9.23 13.59 1.09
CA ARG A 237 -10.08 12.42 0.93
C ARG A 237 -11.04 12.59 -0.23
N ALA A 238 -11.36 11.50 -0.92
CA ALA A 238 -12.23 11.46 -2.09
C ALA A 238 -13.31 10.40 -1.91
N PHE A 239 -14.52 10.66 -2.42
CA PHE A 239 -15.65 9.74 -2.35
C PHE A 239 -16.27 9.52 -3.73
N GLU A 240 -16.66 8.29 -4.03
CA GLU A 240 -17.46 7.96 -5.21
C GLU A 240 -18.96 8.01 -4.88
N GLU A 241 -19.79 8.25 -5.89
CA GLU A 241 -21.22 7.94 -5.81
C GLU A 241 -21.40 6.41 -5.90
N ASN A 242 -21.81 5.79 -4.79
CA ASN A 242 -22.14 4.38 -4.74
C ASN A 242 -23.26 4.14 -3.71
N GLU A 243 -24.32 3.46 -4.14
CA GLU A 243 -25.50 3.20 -3.30
C GLU A 243 -25.36 1.94 -2.43
N VAL A 244 -24.40 1.07 -2.74
CA VAL A 244 -24.26 -0.24 -2.09
C VAL A 244 -23.19 -0.21 -1.00
N THR A 245 -22.06 0.46 -1.26
CA THR A 245 -20.93 0.52 -0.32
C THR A 245 -20.28 1.90 -0.33
N VAL A 246 -19.70 2.31 0.80
CA VAL A 246 -18.89 3.53 0.86
C VAL A 246 -17.58 3.29 0.12
N ARG A 247 -17.42 3.96 -1.01
CA ARG A 247 -16.23 3.94 -1.84
C ARG A 247 -15.48 5.24 -1.66
N PHE A 248 -14.28 5.17 -1.09
CA PHE A 248 -13.50 6.33 -0.70
C PHE A 248 -11.99 6.09 -0.82
N ALA A 249 -11.26 7.20 -0.82
CA ALA A 249 -9.83 7.23 -0.59
C ALA A 249 -9.47 8.31 0.43
N HIS A 250 -8.42 8.10 1.18
CA HIS A 250 -7.90 9.05 2.16
C HIS A 250 -6.37 9.01 2.12
N THR A 251 -5.71 10.16 2.10
CA THR A 251 -4.24 10.22 2.16
C THR A 251 -3.74 10.22 3.58
N ASP A 252 -2.47 9.90 3.78
CA ASP A 252 -1.81 10.19 5.03
C ASP A 252 -1.81 11.70 5.31
N PRO A 253 -1.86 12.08 6.59
CA PRO A 253 -1.76 13.47 6.97
C PRO A 253 -0.35 14.01 6.74
N ALA A 254 -0.24 15.14 6.04
CA ALA A 254 0.95 15.97 6.01
C ALA A 254 1.01 16.83 7.28
N PHE A 255 2.02 16.60 8.13
CA PHE A 255 2.25 17.39 9.34
C PHE A 255 3.12 18.61 9.01
N LEU A 256 2.55 19.80 9.16
CA LEU A 256 3.19 21.07 8.81
C LEU A 256 3.45 21.86 10.08
N GLU A 257 4.72 22.03 10.44
CA GLU A 257 5.10 22.68 11.70
C GLU A 257 5.55 24.11 11.48
N VAL A 258 4.81 25.07 12.05
CA VAL A 258 5.14 26.49 12.06
C VAL A 258 5.46 26.92 13.49
N GLY A 259 6.74 27.07 13.80
CA GLY A 259 7.27 27.61 15.06
C GLY A 259 7.22 26.67 16.27
N ARG A 260 6.13 25.92 16.49
CA ARG A 260 6.03 24.89 17.56
C ARG A 260 5.64 23.54 16.96
N PRO A 261 6.11 22.41 17.51
CA PRO A 261 5.72 21.11 16.99
C PRO A 261 4.24 20.83 17.21
N ILE A 262 3.67 19.94 16.39
CA ILE A 262 2.30 19.47 16.59
C ILE A 262 2.32 18.50 17.77
N VAL A 263 1.59 18.84 18.83
CA VAL A 263 1.48 17.98 20.02
C VAL A 263 0.15 17.22 19.92
N PRO A 264 0.15 15.88 20.06
CA PRO A 264 -1.07 15.09 20.12
C PRO A 264 -2.01 15.62 21.22
N SER A 265 -3.28 15.82 20.88
CA SER A 265 -4.29 16.26 21.84
C SER A 265 -4.70 15.07 22.72
N THR A 266 -4.61 15.21 24.04
CA THR A 266 -5.11 14.20 24.99
C THR A 266 -6.57 13.84 24.71
N ARG A 267 -7.39 14.83 24.37
CA ARG A 267 -8.81 14.61 24.03
C ARG A 267 -8.98 13.79 22.76
N GLU A 268 -8.17 14.03 21.73
CA GLU A 268 -8.24 13.28 20.47
C GLU A 268 -7.73 11.85 20.66
N ALA A 269 -6.65 11.67 21.42
CA ALA A 269 -6.13 10.36 21.77
C ALA A 269 -7.19 9.53 22.53
N LEU A 270 -7.88 10.13 23.51
CA LEU A 270 -8.98 9.47 24.20
C LEU A 270 -10.14 9.14 23.27
N TYR A 271 -10.53 10.05 22.37
CA TYR A 271 -11.57 9.78 21.37
C TYR A 271 -11.25 8.55 20.51
N TYR A 272 -10.02 8.45 19.97
CA TYR A 272 -9.63 7.31 19.14
C TYR A 272 -9.49 6.02 19.93
N LYS A 273 -9.03 6.10 21.19
CA LYS A 273 -9.04 4.98 22.13
C LYS A 273 -10.47 4.44 22.30
N ASP A 274 -11.40 5.30 22.68
CA ASP A 274 -12.79 4.93 22.94
C ASP A 274 -13.45 4.34 21.68
N TRP A 275 -13.17 4.92 20.50
CA TRP A 275 -13.65 4.38 19.23
C TRP A 275 -13.06 2.99 18.90
N CYS A 276 -11.78 2.76 19.18
CA CYS A 276 -11.18 1.44 19.01
C CYS A 276 -11.76 0.41 19.99
N GLU A 277 -12.09 0.81 21.22
CA GLU A 277 -12.80 -0.03 22.20
C GLU A 277 -14.20 -0.41 21.72
N GLU A 278 -14.96 0.55 21.18
CA GLU A 278 -16.27 0.29 20.57
C GLU A 278 -16.18 -0.69 19.40
N LEU A 279 -15.22 -0.51 18.49
CA LEU A 279 -15.01 -1.41 17.35
C LEU A 279 -14.58 -2.82 17.79
N LEU A 280 -13.71 -2.91 18.80
CA LEU A 280 -13.29 -4.19 19.37
C LEU A 280 -14.46 -4.91 20.03
N GLN A 281 -15.31 -4.18 20.77
CA GLN A 281 -16.50 -4.75 21.38
C GLN A 281 -17.49 -5.24 20.32
N ALA A 282 -17.76 -4.44 19.29
CA ALA A 282 -18.63 -4.83 18.18
C ALA A 282 -18.11 -6.07 17.42
N LEU A 283 -16.78 -6.22 17.29
CA LEU A 283 -16.16 -7.42 16.73
C LEU A 283 -16.38 -8.64 17.63
N ARG A 284 -16.26 -8.46 18.96
CA ARG A 284 -16.46 -9.53 19.94
C ARG A 284 -17.91 -9.99 20.02
N ASP A 285 -18.85 -9.05 19.91
CA ASP A 285 -20.30 -9.30 19.95
C ASP A 285 -20.83 -9.98 18.67
N ASN A 286 -20.09 -9.90 17.55
CA ASN A 286 -20.50 -10.51 16.27
C ASN A 286 -19.46 -11.50 15.72
N PRO A 287 -19.36 -12.70 16.31
CA PRO A 287 -18.36 -13.70 15.93
C PRO A 287 -18.47 -14.18 14.48
N GLY A 288 -19.68 -14.13 13.88
CA GLY A 288 -19.93 -14.58 12.50
C GLY A 288 -19.34 -13.68 11.41
N ARG A 289 -18.81 -12.51 11.76
CA ARG A 289 -18.21 -11.56 10.79
C ARG A 289 -16.80 -11.95 10.35
N SER A 290 -16.15 -12.87 11.08
CA SER A 290 -14.81 -13.38 10.77
C SER A 290 -14.89 -14.77 10.14
N ARG A 291 -14.10 -15.03 9.09
CA ARG A 291 -14.09 -16.32 8.39
C ARG A 291 -13.47 -17.46 9.22
N SER A 292 -12.63 -17.12 10.21
CA SER A 292 -12.01 -18.08 11.13
C SER A 292 -11.64 -17.43 12.46
N GLU A 293 -11.48 -18.25 13.49
CA GLU A 293 -11.06 -17.84 14.85
C GLU A 293 -9.65 -17.22 14.84
N GLY A 294 -8.72 -17.80 14.09
CA GLY A 294 -7.36 -17.24 13.94
C GLY A 294 -7.32 -15.88 13.20
N GLN A 295 -8.25 -15.63 12.26
CA GLN A 295 -8.35 -14.31 11.63
C GLN A 295 -8.90 -13.28 12.62
N ARG A 296 -9.88 -13.66 13.43
CA ARG A 296 -10.47 -12.80 14.45
C ARG A 296 -9.42 -12.35 15.48
N GLU A 297 -8.65 -13.28 16.03
CA GLU A 297 -7.59 -12.96 17.00
C GLU A 297 -6.56 -11.97 16.45
N LYS A 298 -6.20 -12.08 15.16
CA LYS A 298 -5.27 -11.13 14.53
C LYS A 298 -5.84 -9.72 14.49
N VAL A 299 -7.13 -9.58 14.16
CA VAL A 299 -7.82 -8.30 14.12
C VAL A 299 -8.01 -7.73 15.52
N GLU A 300 -8.37 -8.56 16.51
CA GLU A 300 -8.46 -8.14 17.92
C GLU A 300 -7.13 -7.58 18.41
N ARG A 301 -6.01 -8.27 18.13
CA ARG A 301 -4.65 -7.80 18.48
C ARG A 301 -4.27 -6.47 17.82
N VAL A 302 -4.85 -6.11 16.68
CA VAL A 302 -4.64 -4.79 16.06
C VAL A 302 -5.33 -3.71 16.87
N TYR A 303 -6.61 -3.91 17.23
CA TYR A 303 -7.35 -2.96 18.06
C TYR A 303 -6.76 -2.81 19.46
N GLU A 304 -6.36 -3.90 20.11
CA GLU A 304 -5.71 -3.85 21.44
C GLU A 304 -4.41 -3.05 21.43
N ARG A 305 -3.59 -3.22 20.38
CA ARG A 305 -2.38 -2.40 20.18
C ARG A 305 -2.72 -0.93 19.96
N ALA A 306 -3.73 -0.63 19.16
CA ALA A 306 -4.19 0.75 18.92
C ALA A 306 -4.69 1.41 20.21
N ILE A 307 -5.48 0.71 21.02
CA ILE A 307 -5.96 1.18 22.33
C ILE A 307 -4.77 1.52 23.24
N SER A 308 -3.82 0.58 23.40
CA SER A 308 -2.62 0.81 24.21
C SER A 308 -1.79 2.01 23.73
N PHE A 309 -1.67 2.18 22.42
CA PHE A 309 -0.99 3.32 21.81
C PHE A 309 -1.68 4.65 22.15
N TYR A 310 -2.98 4.76 21.92
CA TYR A 310 -3.74 5.98 22.21
C TYR A 310 -3.82 6.30 23.71
N GLU A 311 -3.88 5.29 24.58
CA GLU A 311 -3.77 5.51 26.03
C GLU A 311 -2.42 6.09 26.46
N LYS A 312 -1.31 5.63 25.85
CA LYS A 312 0.03 6.18 26.13
C LYS A 312 0.13 7.62 25.66
N LEU A 313 -0.39 7.91 24.46
CA LEU A 313 -0.49 9.27 23.93
C LEU A 313 -1.31 10.19 24.86
N ALA A 314 -2.45 9.72 25.36
CA ALA A 314 -3.30 10.50 26.25
C ALA A 314 -2.62 10.85 27.59
N ARG A 315 -1.79 9.93 28.12
CA ARG A 315 -1.04 10.11 29.38
C ARG A 315 0.16 11.06 29.28
N GLY A 316 0.46 11.60 28.10
CA GLY A 316 1.60 12.50 27.91
C GLY A 316 2.96 11.80 28.09
N ALA A 317 2.98 10.47 28.14
CA ALA A 317 4.21 9.69 28.16
C ALA A 317 4.87 9.86 26.79
N GLY A 318 5.86 10.75 26.74
CA GLY A 318 6.52 11.18 25.52
C GLY A 318 6.91 10.00 24.64
N THR A 319 6.55 10.10 23.36
CA THR A 319 7.19 9.30 22.34
C THR A 319 7.56 10.24 21.22
N GLY A 320 8.87 10.37 20.99
CA GLY A 320 9.34 10.94 19.75
C GLY A 320 8.72 10.12 18.63
N LEU A 321 7.86 10.76 17.84
CA LEU A 321 7.31 10.27 16.58
C LEU A 321 8.39 10.05 15.50
N HIS A 322 9.65 9.89 15.90
CA HIS A 322 10.80 10.01 15.01
C HIS A 322 11.49 8.70 14.62
N LYS A 323 11.15 7.54 15.19
CA LYS A 323 11.76 6.25 14.79
C LYS A 323 10.87 5.05 15.10
N SER A 324 10.03 4.62 14.15
CA SER A 324 9.63 3.21 13.98
C SER A 324 8.97 2.98 12.64
#